data_AF-A0A6M4BW40-F1
#
_entry.id   AF-A0A6M4BW40-F1
#
_cell.length_a   1.000
_cell.length_b   1.000
_cell.length_c   1.000
_cell.angle_alpha   90.00
_cell.angle_beta   90.00
_cell.angle_gamma   90.00
#
_symmetry.space_group_name_H-M   'P 1'
#
loop_
_entity.id
_entity.type
_entity.pdbx_description
1 polymer ?
#
loop_
_entity_poly.entity_id
_entity_poly.type
_entity_poly.pdbx_seq_one_letter_code
_entity_poly.pdbx_strand_id
1 'polypeptide(L)'
;VMEQGLKMKKLLVKAIVGLVYRNCITTPEDFSMVEFIIKHCGYEGPPNASKYEISDLHDTCKSSLILMCNTVTSIRTQLRNLLLTTLTVDEFTASMATVSHCLTSLLQNNSDVIACEQMEKEIELKCSPDLVFVRCLTYIVDPDEQERNKNLLVFLEEYSGDVHNNLKNSWTVEIQRLLKFVDKSESKEQWHGMLLDVLVSAIEQVNSNKWVEIIATMLSQQVLAKKQS
;
A
#
# COMPACT_ATOMS: atom_id res chain seq x y z
N VAL A 1 -3.13 7.58 -32.16
CA VAL A 1 -2.20 8.27 -31.21
C VAL A 1 -2.40 7.79 -29.77
N MET A 2 -3.62 7.84 -29.21
CA MET A 2 -3.88 7.38 -27.82
C MET A 2 -3.66 5.88 -27.58
N GLU A 3 -4.14 5.02 -28.49
CA GLU A 3 -3.89 3.56 -28.46
C GLU A 3 -2.39 3.22 -28.57
N GLN A 4 -1.64 3.99 -29.37
CA GLN A 4 -0.18 3.85 -29.45
C GLN A 4 0.49 4.25 -28.12
N GLY A 5 -0.06 5.23 -27.40
CA GLY A 5 0.41 5.65 -26.08
C GLY A 5 0.27 4.54 -25.02
N LEU A 6 -0.89 3.87 -24.94
CA LEU A 6 -1.11 2.77 -23.99
C LEU A 6 -0.25 1.54 -24.34
N LYS A 7 -0.13 1.21 -25.63
CA LYS A 7 0.78 0.15 -26.09
C LYS A 7 2.24 0.45 -25.72
N MET A 8 2.68 1.70 -25.86
CA MET A 8 4.03 2.13 -25.46
C MET A 8 4.24 2.01 -23.95
N LYS A 9 3.26 2.42 -23.14
CA LYS A 9 3.32 2.25 -21.67
C LYS A 9 3.49 0.78 -21.27
N LYS A 10 2.73 -0.14 -21.87
CA LYS A 10 2.89 -1.58 -21.63
C LYS A 10 4.27 -2.10 -22.04
N LEU A 11 4.83 -1.61 -23.16
CA LEU A 11 6.18 -1.96 -23.58
C LEU A 11 7.23 -1.48 -22.58
N LEU A 12 7.08 -0.25 -22.08
CA LEU A 12 7.96 0.30 -21.03
C LEU A 12 7.89 -0.53 -19.76
N VAL A 13 6.70 -0.91 -19.30
CA VAL A 13 6.54 -1.80 -18.13
C VAL A 13 7.35 -3.08 -18.30
N LYS A 14 7.23 -3.75 -19.45
CA LYS A 14 8.00 -4.98 -19.73
C LYS A 14 9.51 -4.73 -19.78
N ALA A 15 9.95 -3.60 -20.33
CA ALA A 15 11.36 -3.23 -20.37
C ALA A 15 11.91 -3.00 -18.96
N ILE A 16 11.18 -2.26 -18.11
CA ILE A 16 11.56 -2.00 -16.71
C ILE A 16 11.68 -3.31 -15.94
N VAL A 17 10.70 -4.21 -16.06
CA VAL A 17 10.77 -5.56 -15.47
C VAL A 17 12.04 -6.29 -15.93
N GLY A 18 12.34 -6.27 -17.24
CA GLY A 18 13.56 -6.87 -17.78
C GLY A 18 14.86 -6.28 -17.20
N LEU A 19 14.90 -4.97 -16.96
CA LEU A 19 16.03 -4.28 -16.32
C LEU A 19 16.18 -4.70 -14.85
N VAL A 20 15.06 -4.82 -14.12
CA VAL A 20 15.05 -5.33 -12.74
C VAL A 20 15.62 -6.74 -12.66
N TYR A 21 15.15 -7.65 -13.53
CA TYR A 21 15.66 -9.04 -13.55
C TYR A 21 17.14 -9.16 -13.91
N ARG A 22 17.67 -8.21 -14.67
CA ARG A 22 19.10 -8.14 -15.02
C ARG A 22 19.94 -7.42 -13.97
N ASN A 23 19.35 -7.03 -12.84
CA ASN A 23 19.99 -6.20 -11.81
C ASN A 23 20.56 -4.90 -12.38
N CYS A 24 19.89 -4.29 -13.35
CA CYS A 24 20.27 -2.98 -13.92
C CYS A 24 19.67 -1.81 -13.12
N ILE A 25 18.70 -2.08 -12.24
CA ILE A 25 18.11 -1.11 -11.31
C ILE A 25 18.74 -1.36 -9.94
N THR A 26 19.66 -0.49 -9.53
CA THR A 26 20.47 -0.71 -8.32
C THR A 26 20.53 0.51 -7.41
N THR A 27 20.36 1.70 -7.97
CA THR A 27 20.38 2.96 -7.23
C THR A 27 18.96 3.42 -6.89
N PRO A 28 18.75 4.20 -5.82
CA PRO A 28 17.44 4.79 -5.51
C PRO A 28 16.84 5.60 -6.67
N GLU A 29 17.67 6.26 -7.48
CA GLU A 29 17.25 7.04 -8.64
C GLU A 29 16.65 6.15 -9.73
N ASP A 30 17.19 4.93 -9.93
CA ASP A 30 16.66 3.97 -10.90
C ASP A 30 15.24 3.51 -10.55
N PHE A 31 14.86 3.54 -9.26
CA PHE A 31 13.53 3.15 -8.80
C PHE A 31 12.42 4.11 -9.24
N SER A 32 12.76 5.30 -9.75
CA SER A 32 11.78 6.17 -10.45
C SER A 32 11.14 5.45 -11.64
N MET A 33 11.83 4.48 -12.25
CA MET A 33 11.25 3.60 -13.27
C MET A 33 10.18 2.67 -12.68
N VAL A 34 10.35 2.20 -11.44
CA VAL A 34 9.34 1.36 -10.76
C VAL A 34 8.15 2.21 -10.33
N GLU A 35 8.38 3.46 -9.91
CA GLU A 35 7.31 4.43 -9.64
C GLU A 35 6.42 4.66 -10.87
N PHE A 36 6.99 4.66 -12.08
CA PHE A 36 6.21 4.70 -13.31
C PHE A 36 5.21 3.54 -13.38
N ILE A 37 5.60 2.32 -13.02
CA ILE A 37 4.69 1.17 -12.99
C ILE A 37 3.60 1.39 -11.93
N ILE A 38 3.99 1.80 -10.72
CA ILE A 38 3.05 2.06 -9.61
C ILE A 38 2.02 3.12 -10.01
N LYS A 39 2.44 4.25 -10.58
CA LYS A 39 1.54 5.31 -11.05
C LYS A 39 0.54 4.82 -12.08
N HIS A 40 0.94 3.86 -12.92
CA HIS A 40 0.09 3.32 -13.97
C HIS A 40 -0.85 2.19 -13.51
N CYS A 41 -0.73 1.70 -12.27
CA CYS A 41 -1.74 0.83 -11.66
C CYS A 41 -3.07 1.56 -11.38
N GLY A 42 -3.03 2.87 -11.14
CA GLY A 42 -4.19 3.72 -10.87
C GLY A 42 -4.50 4.71 -12.01
N TYR A 43 -4.03 4.43 -13.22
CA TYR A 43 -4.17 5.37 -14.34
C TYR A 43 -5.60 5.41 -14.88
N GLU A 44 -6.32 6.51 -14.69
CA GLU A 44 -7.71 6.65 -15.18
C GLU A 44 -7.80 6.99 -16.67
N GLY A 45 -6.71 7.52 -17.25
CA GLY A 45 -6.67 7.95 -18.64
C GLY A 45 -7.58 9.13 -18.97
N PRO A 46 -7.55 9.60 -20.23
CA PRO A 46 -8.44 10.67 -20.67
C PRO A 46 -9.89 10.14 -20.78
N PRO A 47 -10.91 11.02 -20.71
CA PRO A 47 -12.33 10.62 -20.70
C PRO A 47 -12.77 9.76 -21.89
N ASN A 48 -12.06 9.87 -23.01
CA ASN A 48 -12.35 9.17 -24.26
C ASN A 48 -11.55 7.87 -24.44
N ALA A 49 -10.74 7.47 -23.47
CA ALA A 49 -9.95 6.25 -23.56
C ALA A 49 -10.82 4.99 -23.42
N SER A 50 -10.42 3.93 -24.12
CA SER A 50 -11.05 2.64 -24.00
C SER A 50 -10.84 2.09 -22.58
N LYS A 51 -11.94 1.87 -21.85
CA LYS A 51 -11.90 1.26 -20.51
C LYS A 51 -11.21 -0.10 -20.53
N TYR A 52 -11.38 -0.87 -21.61
CA TYR A 52 -10.72 -2.16 -21.80
C TYR A 52 -9.20 -2.00 -21.88
N GLU A 53 -8.70 -1.04 -22.66
CA GLU A 53 -7.26 -0.81 -22.80
C GLU A 53 -6.61 -0.27 -21.52
N ILE A 54 -7.36 0.53 -20.75
CA ILE A 54 -6.93 1.00 -19.43
C ILE A 54 -6.84 -0.18 -18.45
N SER A 55 -7.88 -1.02 -18.39
CA SER A 55 -7.89 -2.22 -17.55
C SER A 55 -6.73 -3.16 -17.89
N ASP A 56 -6.47 -3.39 -19.18
CA ASP A 56 -5.36 -4.23 -19.63
C ASP A 56 -3.99 -3.63 -19.24
N LEU A 57 -3.85 -2.30 -19.25
CA LEU A 57 -2.66 -1.63 -18.72
C LEU A 57 -2.55 -1.83 -17.19
N HIS A 58 -3.64 -1.69 -16.44
CA HIS A 58 -3.66 -1.92 -14.99
C HIS A 58 -3.22 -3.35 -14.66
N ASP A 59 -3.80 -4.34 -15.33
CA ASP A 59 -3.46 -5.75 -15.15
C ASP A 59 -2.00 -6.04 -15.48
N THR A 60 -1.48 -5.42 -16.54
CA THR A 60 -0.05 -5.51 -16.91
C THR A 60 0.84 -4.93 -15.81
N CYS A 61 0.50 -3.76 -15.27
CA CYS A 61 1.28 -3.11 -14.21
C CYS A 61 1.21 -3.89 -12.89
N LYS A 62 0.00 -4.28 -12.47
CA LYS A 62 -0.25 -5.08 -11.25
C LYS A 62 0.50 -6.40 -11.30
N SER A 63 0.37 -7.16 -12.40
CA SER A 63 1.06 -8.44 -12.57
C SER A 63 2.59 -8.26 -12.56
N SER A 64 3.09 -7.20 -13.19
CA SER A 64 4.53 -6.90 -13.21
C SER A 64 5.08 -6.56 -11.82
N LEU A 65 4.36 -5.76 -11.02
CA LEU A 65 4.76 -5.43 -9.65
C LEU A 65 4.76 -6.67 -8.76
N ILE A 66 3.69 -7.47 -8.80
CA ILE A 66 3.60 -8.72 -8.01
C ILE A 66 4.74 -9.67 -8.39
N LEU A 67 5.01 -9.82 -9.68
CA LEU A 67 6.11 -10.65 -10.18
C LEU A 67 7.45 -10.20 -9.60
N MET A 68 7.75 -8.90 -9.62
CA MET A 68 8.98 -8.35 -9.02
C MET A 68 9.03 -8.61 -7.50
N CYS A 69 7.93 -8.38 -6.79
CA CYS A 69 7.84 -8.64 -5.34
C CYS A 69 8.16 -10.08 -4.97
N ASN A 70 7.70 -11.04 -5.79
CA ASN A 70 7.79 -12.46 -5.45
C ASN A 70 9.07 -13.13 -5.93
N THR A 71 9.72 -12.61 -6.96
CA THR A 71 10.81 -13.33 -7.64
C THR A 71 12.17 -12.64 -7.61
N VAL A 72 12.23 -11.32 -7.39
CA VAL A 72 13.49 -10.57 -7.46
C VAL A 72 13.92 -10.15 -6.06
N THR A 73 14.67 -11.04 -5.39
CA THR A 73 15.10 -10.85 -4.00
C THR A 73 16.11 -9.71 -3.83
N SER A 74 16.92 -9.43 -4.86
CA SER A 74 17.98 -8.40 -4.82
C SER A 74 17.48 -6.98 -4.61
N ILE A 75 16.25 -6.68 -5.02
CA ILE A 75 15.63 -5.34 -4.92
C ILE A 75 14.58 -5.23 -3.82
N ARG A 76 14.38 -6.30 -3.04
CA ARG A 76 13.20 -6.44 -2.18
C ARG A 76 13.07 -5.32 -1.15
N THR A 77 14.17 -4.96 -0.50
CA THR A 77 14.18 -3.93 0.55
C THR A 77 13.88 -2.55 -0.03
N GLN A 78 14.50 -2.21 -1.15
CA GLN A 78 14.25 -0.96 -1.87
C GLN A 78 12.82 -0.90 -2.38
N LEU A 79 12.29 -2.01 -2.90
CA LEU A 79 10.91 -2.10 -3.36
C LEU A 79 9.91 -1.94 -2.22
N ARG A 80 10.16 -2.56 -1.06
CA ARG A 80 9.34 -2.36 0.16
C ARG A 80 9.30 -0.89 0.55
N ASN A 81 10.46 -0.23 0.61
CA ASN A 81 10.54 1.17 1.01
C ASN A 81 9.88 2.11 0.02
N LEU A 82 10.02 1.83 -1.28
CA LEU A 82 9.31 2.55 -2.33
C LEU A 82 7.81 2.44 -2.13
N LEU A 83 7.29 1.22 -2.00
CA LEU A 83 5.86 0.96 -1.87
C LEU A 83 5.29 1.63 -0.61
N LEU A 84 5.98 1.53 0.54
CA LEU A 84 5.58 2.22 1.78
C LEU A 84 5.53 3.75 1.59
N THR A 85 6.54 4.32 0.92
CA THR A 85 6.56 5.76 0.61
C THR A 85 5.37 6.13 -0.28
N THR A 86 5.11 5.36 -1.34
CA THR A 86 3.99 5.63 -2.26
C THR A 86 2.62 5.54 -1.59
N LEU A 87 2.42 4.72 -0.55
CA LEU A 87 1.17 4.72 0.21
C LEU A 87 0.88 6.08 0.85
N THR A 88 1.93 6.82 1.23
CA THR A 88 1.81 8.10 1.96
C THR A 88 1.67 9.33 1.07
N VAL A 89 1.80 9.18 -0.26
CA VAL A 89 1.81 10.29 -1.22
C VAL A 89 0.50 10.32 -2.02
N ASP A 90 -0.15 11.49 -2.08
CA ASP A 90 -1.47 11.64 -2.70
C ASP A 90 -1.52 11.23 -4.18
N GLU A 91 -0.46 11.47 -4.93
CA GLU A 91 -0.36 11.13 -6.36
C GLU A 91 -0.59 9.63 -6.64
N PHE A 92 -0.27 8.75 -5.69
CA PHE A 92 -0.37 7.30 -5.84
C PHE A 92 -1.64 6.71 -5.22
N THR A 93 -2.57 7.55 -4.75
CA THR A 93 -3.80 7.11 -4.09
C THR A 93 -4.63 6.16 -4.95
N ALA A 94 -4.74 6.42 -6.25
CA ALA A 94 -5.46 5.55 -7.18
C ALA A 94 -4.83 4.15 -7.30
N SER A 95 -3.54 4.02 -7.01
CA SER A 95 -2.80 2.75 -7.04
C SER A 95 -2.76 2.03 -5.70
N MET A 96 -3.34 2.63 -4.64
CA MET A 96 -3.18 2.18 -3.25
C MET A 96 -3.59 0.72 -3.04
N ALA A 97 -4.67 0.26 -3.68
CA ALA A 97 -5.12 -1.12 -3.61
C ALA A 97 -4.08 -2.12 -4.15
N THR A 98 -3.39 -1.76 -5.23
CA THR A 98 -2.33 -2.61 -5.81
C THR A 98 -1.05 -2.54 -4.97
N VAL A 99 -0.69 -1.35 -4.50
CA VAL A 99 0.49 -1.13 -3.65
C VAL A 99 0.39 -1.93 -2.35
N SER A 100 -0.76 -1.86 -1.66
CA SER A 100 -0.96 -2.59 -0.41
C SER A 100 -0.93 -4.10 -0.60
N HIS A 101 -1.52 -4.60 -1.70
CA HIS A 101 -1.43 -6.02 -2.06
C HIS A 101 0.02 -6.48 -2.31
N CYS A 102 0.82 -5.66 -3.01
CA CYS A 102 2.23 -5.95 -3.23
C CYS A 102 3.02 -5.95 -1.92
N LEU A 103 2.74 -5.01 -1.02
CA LEU A 103 3.35 -4.96 0.31
C LEU A 103 3.00 -6.18 1.15
N THR A 104 1.73 -6.60 1.20
CA THR A 104 1.32 -7.86 1.84
C THR A 104 2.16 -9.02 1.33
N SER A 105 2.27 -9.17 0.00
CA SER A 105 3.06 -10.25 -0.61
C SER A 105 4.54 -10.20 -0.19
N LEU A 106 5.13 -9.01 -0.13
CA LEU A 106 6.50 -8.82 0.34
C LEU A 106 6.69 -9.19 1.81
N LEU A 107 5.74 -8.81 2.67
CA LEU A 107 5.80 -9.08 4.11
C LEU A 107 5.64 -10.57 4.41
N GLN A 108 4.70 -11.25 3.74
CA GLN A 108 4.47 -12.68 3.91
C GLN A 108 5.67 -13.51 3.43
N ASN A 109 6.27 -13.15 2.29
CA ASN A 109 7.44 -13.83 1.72
C ASN A 109 8.77 -13.53 2.46
N ASN A 110 8.78 -12.60 3.41
CA ASN A 110 9.95 -12.30 4.23
C ASN A 110 10.07 -13.20 5.47
N SER A 111 9.01 -13.95 5.82
CA SER A 111 9.04 -14.88 6.96
C SER A 111 9.95 -16.11 6.73
N ASP A 112 10.21 -16.48 5.47
CA ASP A 112 11.03 -17.64 5.10
C ASP A 112 12.53 -17.34 4.94
N VAL A 113 12.96 -16.07 5.00
CA VAL A 113 14.38 -15.69 4.91
C VAL A 113 14.94 -15.49 6.31
N ILE A 114 15.17 -16.63 6.98
CA ILE A 114 15.88 -16.74 8.25
C ILE A 114 17.18 -15.91 8.23
N ALA A 115 17.32 -15.04 9.25
CA ALA A 115 18.58 -14.60 9.85
C ALA A 115 19.73 -14.26 8.88
N CYS A 116 19.61 -13.16 8.14
CA CYS A 116 20.78 -12.34 7.83
C CYS A 116 20.71 -11.06 8.66
N GLU A 117 20.78 -11.25 9.98
CA GLU A 117 21.17 -10.24 10.96
C GLU A 117 22.60 -9.77 10.66
N GLN A 118 22.81 -9.01 9.58
CA GLN A 118 24.06 -8.28 9.28
C GLN A 118 23.96 -7.47 7.97
N MET A 119 22.83 -6.80 7.70
CA MET A 119 22.84 -5.70 6.72
C MET A 119 21.79 -4.61 6.95
N GLU A 120 21.32 -4.45 8.20
CA GLU A 120 20.63 -3.23 8.61
C GLU A 120 21.65 -2.11 8.86
N LYS A 121 22.39 -1.72 7.81
CA LYS A 121 22.75 -0.30 7.72
C LYS A 121 21.43 0.39 7.40
N GLU A 122 20.93 1.16 8.37
CA GLU A 122 19.81 2.09 8.27
C GLU A 122 19.50 2.45 6.82
N ILE A 123 18.62 1.69 6.17
CA ILE A 123 17.91 2.25 5.05
C ILE A 123 16.83 3.07 5.73
N GLU A 124 17.15 4.35 5.93
CA GLU A 124 16.26 5.37 6.46
C GLU A 124 14.88 5.17 5.82
N LEU A 125 13.93 4.65 6.60
CA LEU A 125 12.55 4.57 6.16
C LEU A 125 12.10 6.01 5.93
N LYS A 126 11.86 6.36 4.66
CA LYS A 126 11.46 7.72 4.29
C LYS A 126 10.11 8.14 4.90
N CYS A 127 9.32 7.20 5.40
CA CYS A 127 8.02 7.43 6.01
C CYS A 127 7.91 6.71 7.36
N SER A 128 7.24 7.34 8.35
CA SER A 128 6.99 6.69 9.63
C SER A 128 5.89 5.62 9.53
N PRO A 129 6.00 4.51 10.28
CA PRO A 129 4.94 3.50 10.33
C PRO A 129 3.57 4.05 10.76
N ASP A 130 3.57 5.01 11.70
CA ASP A 130 2.37 5.73 12.14
C ASP A 130 1.67 6.45 10.98
N LEU A 131 2.44 7.09 10.08
CA LEU A 131 1.89 7.79 8.93
C LEU A 131 1.24 6.81 7.95
N VAL A 132 1.90 5.68 7.68
CA VAL A 132 1.36 4.62 6.81
C VAL A 132 0.03 4.12 7.39
N PHE A 133 -0.01 3.81 8.68
CA PHE A 133 -1.22 3.37 9.37
C PHE A 133 -2.37 4.38 9.26
N VAL A 134 -2.11 5.64 9.62
CA VAL A 134 -3.10 6.72 9.57
C VAL A 134 -3.61 6.93 8.15
N ARG A 135 -2.72 6.86 7.16
CA ARG A 135 -3.07 6.99 5.75
C ARG A 135 -3.98 5.85 5.30
N CYS A 136 -3.67 4.60 5.63
CA CYS A 136 -4.53 3.46 5.34
C CYS A 136 -5.93 3.65 5.96
N LEU A 137 -6.02 3.97 7.25
CA LEU A 137 -7.30 4.21 7.92
C LEU A 137 -8.13 5.29 7.21
N THR A 138 -7.51 6.38 6.80
CA THR A 138 -8.17 7.52 6.14
C THR A 138 -8.82 7.14 4.79
N TYR A 139 -8.40 6.04 4.15
CA TYR A 139 -8.97 5.55 2.89
C TYR A 139 -9.88 4.34 3.04
N ILE A 140 -9.76 3.60 4.15
CA ILE A 140 -10.68 2.51 4.51
C ILE A 140 -12.05 3.05 4.94
N VAL A 141 -12.13 4.29 5.42
CA VAL A 141 -13.38 4.94 5.89
C VAL A 141 -14.52 4.91 4.87
N ASP A 142 -14.24 4.86 3.58
CA ASP A 142 -15.27 4.77 2.54
C ASP A 142 -15.63 3.30 2.24
N PRO A 143 -16.82 2.79 2.65
CA PRO A 143 -17.18 1.39 2.45
C PRO A 143 -17.45 1.02 0.99
N ASP A 144 -17.65 2.01 0.10
CA ASP A 144 -17.95 1.77 -1.31
C ASP A 144 -16.72 1.23 -2.08
N GLU A 145 -15.53 1.29 -1.47
CA GLU A 145 -14.24 1.00 -2.08
C GLU A 145 -13.70 -0.39 -1.68
N GLN A 146 -14.49 -1.42 -1.99
CA GLN A 146 -14.32 -2.79 -1.49
C GLN A 146 -12.93 -3.40 -1.75
N GLU A 147 -12.43 -3.36 -3.00
CA GLU A 147 -11.11 -3.94 -3.33
C GLU A 147 -9.99 -3.23 -2.56
N ARG A 148 -10.04 -1.89 -2.50
CA ARG A 148 -9.06 -1.09 -1.77
C ARG A 148 -9.11 -1.42 -0.28
N ASN A 149 -10.29 -1.44 0.31
CA ASN A 149 -10.48 -1.72 1.74
C ASN A 149 -9.95 -3.11 2.09
N LYS A 150 -10.28 -4.12 1.28
CA LYS A 150 -9.78 -5.49 1.46
C LYS A 150 -8.25 -5.54 1.44
N ASN A 151 -7.62 -4.97 0.41
CA ASN A 151 -6.16 -5.04 0.28
C ASN A 151 -5.45 -4.20 1.35
N LEU A 152 -6.03 -3.10 1.81
CA LEU A 152 -5.47 -2.28 2.90
C LEU A 152 -5.59 -2.99 4.25
N LEU A 153 -6.72 -3.64 4.52
CA LEU A 153 -6.93 -4.36 5.77
C LEU A 153 -5.98 -5.55 5.91
N VAL A 154 -5.83 -6.36 4.86
CA VAL A 154 -4.86 -7.46 4.85
C VAL A 154 -3.43 -6.94 5.02
N PHE A 155 -3.09 -5.81 4.39
CA PHE A 155 -1.79 -5.18 4.60
C PHE A 155 -1.58 -4.72 6.05
N LEU A 156 -2.56 -4.05 6.66
CA LEU A 156 -2.48 -3.59 8.05
C LEU A 156 -2.36 -4.74 9.04
N GLU A 157 -2.94 -5.90 8.76
CA GLU A 157 -2.77 -7.10 9.58
C GLU A 157 -1.30 -7.52 9.63
N GLU A 158 -0.66 -7.64 8.49
CA GLU A 158 0.77 -8.00 8.36
C GLU A 158 1.71 -6.90 8.88
N TYR A 159 1.34 -5.63 8.69
CA TYR A 159 2.16 -4.46 9.04
C TYR A 159 1.99 -3.97 10.49
N SER A 160 1.02 -4.53 11.22
CA SER A 160 0.68 -4.13 12.59
C SER A 160 1.89 -4.07 13.54
N GLY A 161 2.81 -5.04 13.44
CA GLY A 161 4.04 -5.08 14.23
C GLY A 161 5.03 -3.96 13.91
N ASP A 162 5.09 -3.49 12.66
CA ASP A 162 5.90 -2.34 12.27
C ASP A 162 5.33 -1.02 12.81
N VAL A 163 4.00 -0.92 13.00
CA VAL A 163 3.35 0.24 13.64
C VAL A 163 3.68 0.26 15.12
N HIS A 164 3.42 -0.85 15.82
CA HIS A 164 3.81 -1.02 17.22
C HIS A 164 3.79 -2.49 17.61
N ASN A 165 4.81 -2.95 18.35
CA ASN A 165 4.98 -4.36 18.73
C ASN A 165 3.75 -4.97 19.42
N ASN A 166 3.01 -4.18 20.21
CA ASN A 166 1.82 -4.65 20.93
C ASN A 166 0.61 -4.92 20.00
N LEU A 167 0.60 -4.40 18.78
CA LEU A 167 -0.56 -4.49 17.88
C LEU A 167 -0.64 -5.82 17.12
N LYS A 168 0.50 -6.51 16.98
CA LYS A 168 0.64 -7.70 16.13
C LYS A 168 -0.37 -8.81 16.43
N ASN A 169 -0.68 -9.03 17.72
CA ASN A 169 -1.59 -10.09 18.13
C ASN A 169 -3.00 -9.58 18.44
N SER A 170 -3.16 -8.27 18.70
CA SER A 170 -4.44 -7.71 19.10
C SER A 170 -5.33 -7.41 17.91
N TRP A 171 -4.78 -6.88 16.81
CA TRP A 171 -5.58 -6.42 15.66
C TRP A 171 -6.18 -7.52 14.79
N THR A 172 -5.71 -8.77 14.90
CA THR A 172 -6.21 -9.87 14.09
C THR A 172 -7.73 -10.02 14.20
N VAL A 173 -8.30 -9.91 15.39
CA VAL A 173 -9.74 -10.13 15.58
C VAL A 173 -10.58 -9.04 14.90
N GLU A 174 -10.21 -7.78 15.09
CA GLU A 174 -10.90 -6.61 14.59
C GLU A 174 -10.73 -6.46 13.07
N ILE A 175 -9.53 -6.72 12.54
CA ILE A 175 -9.29 -6.71 11.09
C ILE A 175 -10.05 -7.85 10.41
N GLN A 176 -10.02 -9.06 10.96
CA GLN A 176 -10.79 -10.19 10.41
C GLN A 176 -12.31 -9.94 10.49
N ARG A 177 -12.78 -9.20 11.50
CA ARG A 177 -14.16 -8.72 11.55
C ARG A 177 -14.44 -7.79 10.37
N LEU A 178 -13.65 -6.74 10.18
CA LEU A 178 -13.83 -5.81 9.05
C LEU A 178 -13.81 -6.53 7.70
N LEU A 179 -12.85 -7.43 7.46
CA LEU A 179 -12.74 -8.22 6.23
C LEU A 179 -14.00 -9.03 5.93
N LYS A 180 -14.68 -9.58 6.94
CA LYS A 180 -15.96 -10.30 6.77
C LYS A 180 -17.11 -9.40 6.34
N PHE A 181 -17.00 -8.09 6.54
CA PHE A 181 -18.04 -7.11 6.24
C PHE A 181 -17.70 -6.19 5.06
N VAL A 182 -16.47 -6.21 4.52
CA VAL A 182 -16.09 -5.44 3.32
C VAL A 182 -17.03 -5.71 2.14
N ASP A 183 -17.35 -6.99 1.89
CA ASP A 183 -18.19 -7.40 0.76
C ASP A 183 -19.70 -7.41 1.12
N LYS A 184 -20.05 -7.03 2.35
CA LYS A 184 -21.44 -6.94 2.81
C LYS A 184 -21.87 -5.49 2.70
N SER A 185 -23.00 -5.23 2.06
CA SER A 185 -23.59 -3.89 1.93
C SER A 185 -24.14 -3.40 3.29
N GLU A 186 -23.25 -3.25 4.27
CA GLU A 186 -23.57 -2.69 5.59
C GLU A 186 -23.79 -1.18 5.49
N SER A 187 -24.49 -0.63 6.49
CA SER A 187 -24.64 0.82 6.59
C SER A 187 -23.28 1.50 6.86
N LYS A 188 -23.15 2.76 6.40
CA LYS A 188 -21.92 3.55 6.64
C LYS A 188 -21.63 3.69 8.13
N GLU A 189 -22.67 3.83 8.93
CA GLU A 189 -22.59 3.94 10.39
C GLU A 189 -22.02 2.67 11.03
N GLN A 190 -22.45 1.49 10.59
CA GLN A 190 -21.90 0.22 11.10
C GLN A 190 -20.44 0.03 10.70
N TRP A 191 -20.09 0.37 9.44
CA TRP A 191 -18.71 0.32 8.96
C TRP A 191 -17.79 1.22 9.77
N HIS A 192 -18.20 2.48 10.00
CA HIS A 192 -17.45 3.44 10.80
C HIS A 192 -17.34 3.01 12.26
N GLY A 193 -18.40 2.41 12.84
CA GLY A 193 -18.35 1.81 14.17
C GLY A 193 -17.27 0.74 14.31
N MET A 194 -17.19 -0.19 13.35
CA MET A 194 -16.14 -1.22 13.35
C MET A 194 -14.73 -0.66 13.19
N LEU A 195 -14.56 0.40 12.38
CA LEU A 195 -13.26 1.07 12.26
C LEU A 195 -12.85 1.79 13.55
N LEU A 196 -13.80 2.40 14.25
CA LEU A 196 -13.56 3.00 15.56
C LEU A 196 -13.16 1.94 16.59
N ASP A 197 -13.81 0.77 16.59
CA ASP A 197 -13.42 -0.35 17.46
C ASP A 197 -11.93 -0.72 17.26
N VAL A 198 -11.44 -0.75 16.01
CA VAL A 198 -10.02 -1.02 15.71
C VAL A 198 -9.11 0.06 16.30
N LEU A 199 -9.49 1.33 16.16
CA LEU A 199 -8.70 2.45 16.67
C LEU A 199 -8.68 2.46 18.20
N VAL A 200 -9.83 2.20 18.85
CA VAL A 200 -9.93 2.10 20.32
C VAL A 200 -9.07 0.95 20.82
N SER A 201 -9.21 -0.24 20.22
CA SER A 201 -8.37 -1.41 20.53
C SER A 201 -6.88 -1.08 20.36
N ALA A 202 -6.50 -0.38 19.29
CA ALA A 202 -5.11 0.06 19.08
C ALA A 202 -4.60 0.95 20.22
N ILE A 203 -5.39 1.94 20.63
CA ILE A 203 -5.04 2.89 21.69
C ILE A 203 -4.86 2.16 23.04
N GLU A 204 -5.78 1.25 23.36
CA GLU A 204 -5.72 0.46 24.59
C GLU A 204 -4.47 -0.45 24.63
N GLN A 205 -4.10 -1.04 23.50
CA GLN A 205 -2.99 -2.00 23.41
C GLN A 205 -1.61 -1.31 23.38
N VAL A 206 -1.51 -0.16 22.71
CA VAL A 206 -0.27 0.64 22.73
C VAL A 206 -0.08 1.30 24.09
N ASN A 207 -1.17 1.71 24.75
CA ASN A 207 -1.18 2.27 26.11
C ASN A 207 -0.11 3.38 26.32
N SER A 208 -0.05 4.33 25.38
CA SER A 208 0.91 5.43 25.40
C SER A 208 0.26 6.72 24.97
N ASN A 209 0.09 7.67 25.91
CA ASN A 209 -0.50 8.98 25.64
C ASN A 209 0.26 9.73 24.53
N LYS A 210 1.59 9.58 24.48
CA LYS A 210 2.41 10.18 23.42
C LYS A 210 2.06 9.62 22.05
N TRP A 211 1.87 8.31 21.94
CA TRP A 211 1.47 7.69 20.67
C TRP A 211 0.07 8.13 20.26
N VAL A 212 -0.86 8.19 21.22
CA VAL A 212 -2.22 8.71 21.00
C VAL A 212 -2.19 10.15 20.46
N GLU A 213 -1.37 11.02 21.05
CA GLU A 213 -1.19 12.40 20.58
C GLU A 213 -0.66 12.46 19.14
N ILE A 214 0.31 11.61 18.79
CA ILE A 214 0.86 11.52 17.43
C ILE A 214 -0.22 11.10 16.43
N ILE A 215 -0.92 9.98 16.69
CA ILE A 215 -1.96 9.45 15.81
C ILE A 215 -3.12 10.44 15.66
N ALA A 216 -3.58 11.04 16.76
CA ALA A 216 -4.64 12.05 16.74
C ALA A 216 -4.25 13.28 15.91
N THR A 217 -3.00 13.74 16.04
CA THR A 217 -2.47 14.86 15.25
C THR A 217 -2.43 14.52 13.76
N MET A 218 -1.90 13.35 13.40
CA MET A 218 -1.80 12.91 12.01
C MET A 218 -3.17 12.70 11.36
N LEU A 219 -4.13 12.07 12.07
CA LEU A 219 -5.50 11.92 11.60
C LEU A 219 -6.16 13.28 11.36
N SER A 220 -5.98 14.22 12.29
CA SER A 220 -6.52 15.57 12.16
C SER A 220 -5.98 16.28 10.92
N GLN A 221 -4.68 16.16 10.65
CA GLN A 221 -4.04 16.73 9.46
C GLN A 221 -4.59 16.12 8.16
N GLN A 222 -4.73 14.79 8.08
CA GLN A 222 -5.28 14.10 6.90
C GLN A 222 -6.74 14.50 6.62
N VAL A 223 -7.56 14.61 7.67
CA VAL A 223 -8.96 15.04 7.53
C VAL A 223 -9.07 16.49 7.06
N LEU A 224 -8.20 17.37 7.57
CA LEU A 224 -8.17 18.78 7.15
C LEU A 224 -7.72 18.92 5.70
N ALA A 225 -6.73 18.15 5.25
CA ALA A 225 -6.27 18.15 3.87
C ALA A 225 -7.38 17.72 2.89
N LYS A 226 -8.13 16.66 3.20
CA LYS A 226 -9.27 16.19 2.38
C LYS A 226 -10.43 17.20 2.28
N LYS A 227 -10.60 18.10 3.26
CA LYS A 227 -11.66 19.13 3.21
C LYS A 227 -11.32 20.30 2.27
N GLN A 228 -10.06 20.45 1.89
CA GLN A 228 -9.58 21.56 1.06
C GLN A 228 -9.44 21.18 -0.43
N SER A 229 -9.52 19.89 -0.75
CA SER A 229 -9.51 19.31 -2.11
C SER A 229 -10.93 19.09 -2.64
#